data_AF-A0A0U3AS88-F1
#
_entry.id   AF-A0A0U3AS88-F1
#
_cell.length_a   1.000
_cell.length_b   1.000
_cell.length_c   1.000
_cell.angle_alpha   90.00
_cell.angle_beta   90.00
_cell.angle_gamma   90.00
#
_symmetry.space_group_name_H-M   'P 1'
#
loop_
_entity.id
_entity.type
_entity.pdbx_description
1 polymer ?
#
loop_
_entity_poly.entity_id
_entity_poly.type
_entity_poly.pdbx_seq_one_letter_code
_entity_poly.pdbx_strand_id
1 'polypeptide(L)'
;STVTSENSSVPSILYPLGSTYGVLPADLPVYRTLAGTHLRSAITDRLPFSIRTQYAPGPAWQLYTTNGEYTEFASTRHSSLAFTTEITSGYGPAGFYGFEFPDDETLLERVFQDNLPFALDLLDAARDPIAFRSASTGLITDRLVVESMTPNVAVTLPSELAPSAKLFVPGVAPFRIDSVAGGKYTRRLVSLIGGRPALVRVVAGDVSASFRALAYAGAEDSDEQWTMAGGFVRDSVIPHAGRFSFMGTSGTLT
;
A
#
# COMPACT_ATOMS: atom_id res chain seq x y z
N SER A 1 8.25 7.35 16.08
CA SER A 1 6.91 7.55 16.66
C SER A 1 5.91 6.91 15.74
N THR A 2 4.91 6.28 16.34
CA THR A 2 3.74 5.71 15.66
C THR A 2 2.53 6.50 16.18
N VAL A 3 1.57 6.86 15.33
CA VAL A 3 0.39 7.62 15.74
C VAL A 3 -0.88 7.05 15.08
N THR A 4 -1.99 7.03 15.82
CA THR A 4 -3.31 6.64 15.32
C THR A 4 -4.30 7.79 15.46
N SER A 5 -5.21 7.93 14.50
CA SER A 5 -6.43 8.73 14.59
C SER A 5 -7.66 7.86 14.31
N GLU A 6 -8.77 8.11 14.99
CA GLU A 6 -9.99 7.33 14.86
C GLU A 6 -11.11 8.17 14.26
N ASN A 7 -11.80 7.60 13.27
CA ASN A 7 -13.01 8.14 12.63
C ASN A 7 -14.04 7.01 12.54
N SER A 8 -15.31 7.28 12.22
CA SER A 8 -16.29 6.20 11.96
C SER A 8 -16.79 6.22 10.52
N SER A 9 -16.62 5.09 9.82
CA SER A 9 -17.11 4.88 8.45
C SER A 9 -17.11 3.37 8.10
N VAL A 10 -16.78 3.00 6.86
CA VAL A 10 -16.58 1.60 6.48
C VAL A 10 -15.31 1.09 7.18
N PRO A 11 -15.37 -0.01 7.94
CA PRO A 11 -14.26 -0.40 8.82
C PRO A 11 -12.94 -0.62 8.07
N SER A 12 -11.94 0.21 8.38
CA SER A 12 -10.68 0.33 7.63
C SER A 12 -9.49 0.72 8.50
N ILE A 13 -8.28 0.30 8.08
CA ILE A 13 -7.00 0.74 8.64
C ILE A 13 -6.26 1.49 7.53
N LEU A 14 -6.38 2.80 7.53
CA LEU A 14 -5.84 3.67 6.50
C LEU A 14 -4.43 4.11 6.88
N TYR A 15 -3.54 4.17 5.90
CA TYR A 15 -2.22 4.75 6.07
C TYR A 15 -1.88 5.68 4.90
N PRO A 16 -0.91 6.60 5.05
CA PRO A 16 -0.51 7.49 3.97
C PRO A 16 -0.08 6.74 2.70
N LEU A 17 -0.17 7.34 1.51
CA LEU A 17 -0.65 8.69 1.23
C LEU A 17 -2.16 8.73 0.97
N GLY A 18 -2.76 9.87 1.28
CA GLY A 18 -4.16 10.17 0.96
C GLY A 18 -4.31 11.10 -0.24
N SER A 19 -3.35 12.01 -0.44
CA SER A 19 -3.44 13.11 -1.40
C SER A 19 -3.31 12.71 -2.86
N THR A 20 -2.67 11.58 -3.16
CA THR A 20 -2.36 11.20 -4.54
C THR A 20 -2.83 9.80 -4.86
N TYR A 21 -3.79 9.72 -5.78
CA TYR A 21 -4.34 8.45 -6.27
C TYR A 21 -3.25 7.54 -6.86
N GLY A 22 -3.29 6.25 -6.51
CA GLY A 22 -2.39 5.23 -7.05
C GLY A 22 -0.96 5.27 -6.51
N VAL A 23 -0.61 6.22 -5.63
CA VAL A 23 0.74 6.31 -5.06
C VAL A 23 0.84 5.42 -3.82
N LEU A 24 1.90 4.62 -3.77
CA LEU A 24 2.23 3.80 -2.62
C LEU A 24 3.24 4.51 -1.72
N PRO A 25 3.05 4.52 -0.38
CA PRO A 25 4.05 5.05 0.54
C PRO A 25 5.35 4.23 0.40
N ALA A 26 6.52 4.84 0.59
CA ALA A 26 7.76 4.06 0.57
C ALA A 26 7.79 3.01 1.69
N ASP A 27 7.39 3.38 2.92
CA ASP A 27 7.34 2.46 4.07
C ASP A 27 6.19 1.42 3.96
N LEU A 28 5.62 1.19 2.77
CA LEU A 28 4.53 0.23 2.52
C LEU A 28 4.77 -1.15 3.15
N PRO A 29 5.98 -1.76 3.08
CA PRO A 29 6.20 -3.07 3.72
C PRO A 29 5.98 -3.03 5.24
N VAL A 30 6.33 -1.92 5.90
CA VAL A 30 6.10 -1.73 7.34
C VAL A 30 4.61 -1.52 7.60
N TYR A 31 3.95 -0.67 6.80
CA TYR A 31 2.50 -0.47 6.90
C TYR A 31 1.72 -1.78 6.74
N ARG A 32 2.08 -2.64 5.78
CA ARG A 32 1.47 -3.96 5.59
C ARG A 32 1.74 -4.91 6.76
N THR A 33 2.90 -4.83 7.40
CA THR A 33 3.21 -5.65 8.57
C THR A 33 2.31 -5.28 9.74
N LEU A 34 2.07 -3.99 9.94
CA LEU A 34 1.31 -3.47 11.09
C LEU A 34 -0.21 -3.50 10.86
N ALA A 35 -0.69 -3.03 9.71
CA ALA A 35 -2.12 -3.00 9.38
C ALA A 35 -2.63 -4.31 8.79
N GLY A 36 -1.72 -5.10 8.20
CA GLY A 36 -2.05 -6.37 7.56
C GLY A 36 -2.39 -6.25 6.07
N THR A 37 -3.11 -7.25 5.58
CA THR A 37 -3.62 -7.35 4.20
C THR A 37 -5.12 -7.65 4.24
N HIS A 38 -5.81 -7.60 3.10
CA HIS A 38 -7.21 -8.05 3.03
C HIS A 38 -7.41 -9.54 3.38
N LEU A 39 -6.35 -10.35 3.42
CA LEU A 39 -6.42 -11.75 3.86
C LEU A 39 -6.06 -11.93 5.35
N ARG A 40 -5.39 -10.95 5.95
CA ARG A 40 -4.88 -10.97 7.33
C ARG A 40 -4.83 -9.55 7.86
N SER A 41 -5.97 -9.01 8.26
CA SER A 41 -6.04 -7.66 8.85
C SER A 41 -5.58 -7.67 10.30
N ALA A 42 -5.08 -6.53 10.78
CA ALA A 42 -4.70 -6.37 12.19
C ALA A 42 -5.89 -6.16 13.13
N ILE A 43 -7.04 -5.75 12.59
CA ILE A 43 -8.25 -5.48 13.38
C ILE A 43 -9.36 -6.39 12.87
N THR A 44 -9.83 -7.28 13.75
CA THR A 44 -11.06 -8.04 13.53
C THR A 44 -12.27 -7.18 13.80
N ASP A 45 -13.39 -7.44 13.14
CA ASP A 45 -14.66 -6.81 13.45
C ASP A 45 -15.65 -7.88 13.89
N ARG A 46 -15.94 -7.87 15.19
CA ARG A 46 -16.83 -8.84 15.84
C ARG A 46 -18.13 -8.19 16.32
N LEU A 47 -18.44 -6.99 15.86
CA LEU A 47 -19.74 -6.40 16.13
C LEU A 47 -20.84 -7.17 15.39
N PRO A 48 -22.00 -7.37 16.03
CA PRO A 48 -23.16 -7.93 15.35
C PRO A 48 -23.59 -7.00 14.22
N PHE A 49 -24.10 -7.57 13.13
CA PHE A 49 -24.59 -6.85 11.95
C PHE A 49 -23.54 -6.06 11.16
N SER A 50 -22.25 -6.12 11.52
CA SER A 50 -21.20 -5.57 10.65
C SER A 50 -21.20 -6.27 9.30
N ILE A 51 -21.01 -5.47 8.24
CA ILE A 51 -20.89 -5.96 6.86
C ILE A 51 -19.52 -6.60 6.57
N ARG A 52 -18.59 -6.53 7.53
CA ARG A 52 -17.24 -7.10 7.44
C ARG A 52 -16.89 -7.83 8.73
N THR A 53 -16.01 -8.80 8.63
CA THR A 53 -15.45 -9.53 9.77
C THR A 53 -14.08 -9.00 10.21
N GLN A 54 -13.56 -8.00 9.49
CA GLN A 54 -12.25 -7.39 9.70
C GLN A 54 -12.18 -6.04 9.00
N TYR A 55 -11.32 -5.15 9.51
CA TYR A 55 -11.10 -3.85 8.89
C TYR A 55 -10.28 -4.04 7.61
N ALA A 56 -10.52 -3.22 6.59
CA ALA A 56 -9.70 -3.26 5.37
C ALA A 56 -8.46 -2.38 5.50
N PRO A 57 -7.24 -2.93 5.44
CA PRO A 57 -6.03 -2.13 5.42
C PRO A 57 -5.75 -1.59 4.03
N GLY A 58 -5.28 -0.34 3.92
CA GLY A 58 -4.89 0.23 2.63
C GLY A 58 -4.42 1.69 2.71
N PRO A 59 -3.80 2.21 1.63
CA PRO A 59 -3.55 3.64 1.50
C PRO A 59 -4.86 4.44 1.57
N ALA A 60 -4.85 5.59 2.24
CA ALA A 60 -6.04 6.42 2.43
C ALA A 60 -6.73 6.82 1.10
N TRP A 61 -5.97 7.01 0.01
CA TRP A 61 -6.53 7.34 -1.31
C TRP A 61 -7.49 6.28 -1.86
N GLN A 62 -7.46 5.04 -1.35
CA GLN A 62 -8.34 3.95 -1.80
C GLN A 62 -9.81 4.17 -1.42
N LEU A 63 -10.09 4.96 -0.37
CA LEU A 63 -11.45 5.40 -0.08
C LEU A 63 -11.81 6.59 -0.96
N TYR A 64 -11.03 7.66 -0.84
CA TYR A 64 -11.10 8.88 -1.63
C TYR A 64 -9.82 9.68 -1.39
N THR A 65 -9.45 10.56 -2.32
CA THR A 65 -8.27 11.41 -2.14
C THR A 65 -8.51 12.45 -1.06
N THR A 66 -7.61 12.53 -0.07
CA THR A 66 -7.66 13.48 1.04
C THR A 66 -6.44 14.41 1.01
N ASN A 67 -6.63 15.71 1.29
CA ASN A 67 -5.53 16.66 1.41
C ASN A 67 -5.48 17.24 2.82
N GLY A 68 -4.30 17.25 3.44
CA GLY A 68 -4.11 17.87 4.76
C GLY A 68 -4.54 16.99 5.94
N GLU A 69 -4.68 15.68 5.74
CA GLU A 69 -4.95 14.74 6.83
C GLU A 69 -3.78 14.70 7.83
N TYR A 70 -4.09 14.49 9.11
CA TYR A 70 -3.08 14.43 10.16
C TYR A 70 -2.05 13.30 9.93
N THR A 71 -2.47 12.12 9.46
CA THR A 71 -1.52 11.02 9.24
C THR A 71 -0.54 11.31 8.12
N GLU A 72 -0.98 11.98 7.05
CA GLU A 72 -0.11 12.44 5.97
C GLU A 72 0.86 13.51 6.47
N PHE A 73 0.40 14.49 7.26
CA PHE A 73 1.28 15.46 7.90
C PHE A 73 2.32 14.79 8.81
N ALA A 74 1.91 13.87 9.69
CA ALA A 74 2.80 13.17 10.61
C ALA A 74 3.85 12.31 9.88
N SER A 75 3.45 11.63 8.80
CA SER A 75 4.35 10.83 7.97
C SER A 75 5.31 11.71 7.17
N THR A 76 4.83 12.75 6.50
CA THR A 76 5.67 13.60 5.62
C THR A 76 6.57 14.54 6.41
N ARG A 77 6.08 15.12 7.52
CA ARG A 77 6.82 16.11 8.30
C ARG A 77 7.71 15.51 9.37
N HIS A 78 7.29 14.40 9.97
CA HIS A 78 7.97 13.79 11.12
C HIS A 78 8.41 12.35 10.88
N SER A 79 8.18 11.82 9.67
CA SER A 79 8.54 10.43 9.32
C SER A 79 7.97 9.42 10.32
N SER A 80 6.78 9.72 10.85
CA SER A 80 6.03 8.84 11.74
C SER A 80 5.25 7.82 10.93
N LEU A 81 5.15 6.60 11.44
CA LEU A 81 4.18 5.63 10.92
C LEU A 81 2.83 6.06 11.47
N ALA A 82 1.94 6.51 10.61
CA ALA A 82 0.66 7.05 11.03
C ALA A 82 -0.50 6.28 10.39
N PHE A 83 -1.55 6.05 11.16
CA PHE A 83 -2.73 5.29 10.72
C PHE A 83 -4.01 6.02 11.09
N THR A 84 -5.00 5.95 10.22
CA THR A 84 -6.38 6.29 10.55
C THR A 84 -7.19 5.01 10.63
N THR A 85 -7.71 4.70 11.82
CA THR A 85 -8.64 3.61 12.03
C THR A 85 -10.06 4.14 11.86
N GLU A 86 -10.67 3.79 10.73
CA GLU A 86 -12.09 4.01 10.50
C GLU A 86 -12.85 2.90 11.23
N ILE A 87 -13.41 3.21 12.40
CA ILE A 87 -14.13 2.29 13.26
C ILE A 87 -15.46 1.89 12.62
N THR A 88 -15.87 0.66 12.86
CA THR A 88 -17.17 0.12 12.45
C THR A 88 -18.30 1.07 12.86
N SER A 89 -19.07 1.52 11.87
CA SER A 89 -20.26 2.35 12.08
C SER A 89 -21.35 1.61 12.85
N GLY A 90 -22.34 2.35 13.39
CA GLY A 90 -23.51 1.77 14.04
C GLY A 90 -24.34 0.93 13.07
N TYR A 91 -24.50 -0.36 13.39
CA TYR A 91 -25.40 -1.30 12.70
C TYR A 91 -26.31 -2.00 13.72
N GLY A 92 -27.58 -2.14 13.36
CA GLY A 92 -28.57 -2.85 14.17
C GLY A 92 -29.60 -3.60 13.30
N PRO A 93 -30.64 -4.19 13.91
CA PRO A 93 -31.68 -4.91 13.18
C PRO A 93 -32.40 -4.05 12.12
N ALA A 94 -32.46 -2.74 12.33
CA ALA A 94 -33.05 -1.77 11.40
C ALA A 94 -32.09 -1.31 10.28
N GLY A 95 -30.85 -1.80 10.28
CA GLY A 95 -29.83 -1.46 9.28
C GLY A 95 -28.76 -0.50 9.81
N PHE A 96 -28.13 0.23 8.87
CA PHE A 96 -27.08 1.21 9.11
C PHE A 96 -27.68 2.53 9.66
N TYR A 97 -27.08 3.09 10.70
CA TYR A 97 -27.49 4.40 11.23
C TYR A 97 -26.31 5.38 11.45
N GLY A 98 -25.11 5.05 10.95
CA GLY A 98 -24.02 6.02 10.77
C GLY A 98 -23.12 6.22 11.99
N PHE A 99 -22.91 7.48 12.36
CA PHE A 99 -22.01 7.93 13.43
C PHE A 99 -22.57 7.72 14.84
N GLU A 100 -23.88 7.50 14.92
CA GLU A 100 -24.53 7.15 16.17
C GLU A 100 -24.07 5.73 16.54
N PHE A 101 -23.42 5.59 17.69
CA PHE A 101 -23.12 4.29 18.27
C PHE A 101 -24.25 3.93 19.24
N PRO A 102 -24.72 2.68 19.27
CA PRO A 102 -25.78 2.33 20.22
C PRO A 102 -25.29 2.55 21.65
N ASP A 103 -26.18 3.03 22.52
CA ASP A 103 -25.92 3.17 23.96
C ASP A 103 -25.91 1.79 24.62
N ASP A 104 -24.90 0.99 24.27
CA ASP A 104 -24.69 -0.38 24.71
C ASP A 104 -23.20 -0.58 25.02
N GLU A 105 -22.89 -0.63 26.32
CA GLU A 105 -21.53 -0.82 26.83
C GLU A 105 -20.88 -2.11 26.31
N THR A 106 -21.65 -3.15 26.00
CA THR A 106 -21.11 -4.42 25.52
C THR A 106 -20.61 -4.32 24.08
N LEU A 107 -21.27 -3.50 23.26
CA LEU A 107 -20.84 -3.20 21.89
C LEU A 107 -19.63 -2.27 21.90
N LEU A 108 -19.59 -1.30 22.82
CA LEU A 108 -18.45 -0.40 22.98
C LEU A 108 -17.19 -1.18 23.40
N GLU A 109 -17.32 -2.03 24.43
CA GLU A 109 -16.23 -2.90 24.88
C GLU A 109 -15.77 -3.84 23.75
N ARG A 110 -16.69 -4.30 22.90
CA ARG A 110 -16.32 -5.12 21.74
C ARG A 110 -15.42 -4.38 20.77
N VAL A 111 -15.78 -3.14 20.39
CA VAL A 111 -14.96 -2.28 19.52
C VAL A 111 -13.59 -2.05 20.13
N PHE A 112 -13.53 -1.74 21.42
CA PHE A 112 -12.27 -1.54 22.12
C PHE A 112 -11.38 -2.79 22.04
N GLN A 113 -11.93 -3.95 22.39
CA GLN A 113 -11.18 -5.23 22.36
C GLN A 113 -10.75 -5.64 20.95
N ASP A 114 -11.51 -5.25 19.93
CA ASP A 114 -11.17 -5.49 18.53
C ASP A 114 -9.97 -4.66 18.06
N ASN A 115 -9.84 -3.42 18.55
CA ASN A 115 -8.77 -2.49 18.16
C ASN A 115 -7.52 -2.60 19.07
N LEU A 116 -7.69 -3.09 20.30
CA LEU A 116 -6.61 -3.16 21.30
C LEU A 116 -5.36 -3.91 20.82
N PRO A 117 -5.43 -5.10 20.18
CA PRO A 117 -4.24 -5.79 19.70
C PRO A 117 -3.42 -4.98 18.70
N PHE A 118 -4.10 -4.29 17.77
CA PHE A 118 -3.44 -3.41 16.81
C PHE A 118 -2.74 -2.26 17.50
N ALA A 119 -3.39 -1.58 18.45
CA ALA A 119 -2.78 -0.50 19.21
C ALA A 119 -1.52 -0.96 19.97
N LEU A 120 -1.54 -2.16 20.56
CA LEU A 120 -0.37 -2.75 21.23
C LEU A 120 0.76 -3.06 20.23
N ASP A 121 0.44 -3.64 19.08
CA ASP A 121 1.45 -3.87 18.02
C ASP A 121 2.13 -2.57 17.58
N LEU A 122 1.38 -1.47 17.47
CA LEU A 122 1.95 -0.17 17.11
C LEU A 122 2.92 0.39 18.16
N LEU A 123 2.63 0.16 19.44
CA LEU A 123 3.50 0.55 20.56
C LEU A 123 4.78 -0.30 20.58
N ASP A 124 4.64 -1.61 20.43
CA ASP A 124 5.78 -2.54 20.45
C ASP A 124 6.68 -2.35 19.22
N ALA A 125 6.09 -2.08 18.05
CA ALA A 125 6.83 -1.80 16.83
C ALA A 125 7.61 -0.48 16.89
N ALA A 126 7.23 0.48 17.74
CA ALA A 126 7.74 1.85 17.69
C ALA A 126 9.27 1.97 17.81
N ARG A 127 9.93 0.99 18.44
CA ARG A 127 11.39 0.93 18.59
C ARG A 127 12.10 0.50 17.31
N ASP A 128 11.64 -0.58 16.68
CA ASP A 128 12.23 -1.15 15.47
C ASP A 128 11.14 -1.77 14.56
N PRO A 129 10.45 -0.94 13.76
CA PRO A 129 9.35 -1.42 12.92
C PRO A 129 9.77 -2.41 11.83
N ILE A 130 11.04 -2.38 11.41
CA ILE A 130 11.56 -3.27 10.35
C ILE A 130 11.73 -4.68 10.90
N ALA A 131 12.28 -4.83 12.11
CA ALA A 131 12.47 -6.14 12.74
C ALA A 131 11.22 -6.67 13.47
N PHE A 132 10.20 -5.83 13.65
CA PHE A 132 9.00 -6.18 14.40
C PHE A 132 8.19 -7.30 13.72
N ARG A 133 7.69 -8.22 14.56
CA ARG A 133 6.72 -9.25 14.18
C ARG A 133 5.39 -8.90 14.84
N SER A 134 4.39 -8.55 14.04
CA SER A 134 3.05 -8.23 14.54
C SER A 134 2.35 -9.47 15.07
N ALA A 135 1.82 -9.38 16.30
CA ALA A 135 1.00 -10.42 16.86
C ALA A 135 -0.38 -10.46 16.20
N SER A 136 -0.91 -9.30 15.78
CA SER A 136 -2.24 -9.17 15.18
C SER A 136 -2.30 -9.72 13.76
N THR A 137 -1.25 -9.52 12.95
CA THR A 137 -1.21 -9.99 11.55
C THR A 137 -0.38 -11.26 11.35
N GLY A 138 0.52 -11.57 12.29
CA GLY A 138 1.52 -12.62 12.18
C GLY A 138 2.66 -12.31 11.19
N LEU A 139 2.68 -11.10 10.62
CA LEU A 139 3.63 -10.69 9.58
C LEU A 139 4.93 -10.13 10.19
N ILE A 140 5.98 -10.15 9.38
CA ILE A 140 7.24 -9.43 9.58
C ILE A 140 7.53 -8.66 8.30
N THR A 141 8.19 -7.50 8.42
CA THR A 141 8.50 -6.66 7.25
C THR A 141 9.46 -7.39 6.32
N ASP A 142 9.02 -7.62 5.08
CA ASP A 142 9.87 -8.14 4.02
C ASP A 142 10.99 -7.14 3.69
N ARG A 143 12.23 -7.62 3.69
CA ARG A 143 13.41 -6.77 3.41
C ARG A 143 13.59 -6.44 1.93
N LEU A 144 12.99 -7.20 1.01
CA LEU A 144 13.02 -6.93 -0.42
C LEU A 144 11.64 -7.19 -1.00
N VAL A 145 10.98 -6.14 -1.48
CA VAL A 145 9.63 -6.21 -2.04
C VAL A 145 9.64 -5.66 -3.45
N VAL A 146 9.23 -6.47 -4.43
CA VAL A 146 8.88 -5.97 -5.76
C VAL A 146 7.52 -5.29 -5.68
N GLU A 147 7.47 -4.01 -6.06
CA GLU A 147 6.24 -3.22 -6.14
C GLU A 147 5.73 -3.12 -7.58
N SER A 148 6.64 -3.10 -8.55
CA SER A 148 6.30 -3.09 -9.96
C SER A 148 7.37 -3.79 -10.80
N MET A 149 6.93 -4.45 -11.88
CA MET A 149 7.79 -5.04 -12.92
C MET A 149 7.67 -4.29 -14.26
N THR A 150 6.63 -3.46 -14.44
CA THR A 150 6.32 -2.69 -15.66
C THR A 150 5.40 -1.50 -15.29
N PRO A 151 5.51 -0.32 -15.94
CA PRO A 151 6.45 0.04 -17.00
C PRO A 151 7.88 0.31 -16.49
N ASN A 152 8.04 0.55 -15.19
CA ASN A 152 9.32 0.60 -14.51
C ASN A 152 9.41 -0.52 -13.48
N VAL A 153 10.59 -1.09 -13.31
CA VAL A 153 10.86 -1.99 -12.19
C VAL A 153 10.99 -1.13 -10.93
N ALA A 154 10.20 -1.44 -9.91
CA ALA A 154 10.25 -0.81 -8.60
C ALA A 154 10.46 -1.87 -7.52
N VAL A 155 11.52 -1.71 -6.73
CA VAL A 155 11.84 -2.59 -5.60
C VAL A 155 12.06 -1.75 -4.36
N THR A 156 11.38 -2.11 -3.27
CA THR A 156 11.54 -1.49 -1.97
C THR A 156 12.42 -2.34 -1.06
N LEU A 157 13.31 -1.68 -0.32
CA LEU A 157 14.27 -2.27 0.59
C LEU A 157 14.54 -1.35 1.80
N PRO A 158 15.10 -1.86 2.90
CA PRO A 158 15.51 -1.05 4.04
C PRO A 158 16.44 0.12 3.66
N SER A 159 16.23 1.26 4.30
CA SER A 159 16.88 2.52 3.93
C SER A 159 18.39 2.48 4.16
N GLU A 160 18.86 1.73 5.15
CA GLU A 160 20.27 1.50 5.44
C GLU A 160 21.00 0.69 4.36
N LEU A 161 20.27 -0.15 3.61
CA LEU A 161 20.83 -1.00 2.56
C LEU A 161 20.88 -0.27 1.20
N ALA A 162 20.07 0.77 1.02
CA ALA A 162 19.90 1.49 -0.25
C ALA A 162 21.20 2.00 -0.89
N PRO A 163 22.19 2.57 -0.17
CA PRO A 163 23.44 3.04 -0.77
C PRO A 163 24.28 1.93 -1.41
N SER A 164 24.13 0.69 -0.94
CA SER A 164 24.87 -0.48 -1.44
C SER A 164 24.10 -1.27 -2.50
N ALA A 165 22.86 -0.88 -2.76
CA ALA A 165 21.93 -1.69 -3.53
C ALA A 165 22.28 -1.70 -5.03
N LYS A 166 22.14 -2.87 -5.63
CA LYS A 166 22.33 -3.12 -7.05
C LYS A 166 21.08 -3.81 -7.58
N LEU A 167 20.50 -3.23 -8.61
CA LEU A 167 19.37 -3.79 -9.34
C LEU A 167 19.89 -4.34 -10.68
N PHE A 168 19.69 -5.64 -10.89
CA PHE A 168 20.06 -6.35 -12.11
C PHE A 168 18.79 -6.69 -12.88
N VAL A 169 18.56 -5.93 -13.96
CA VAL A 169 17.44 -6.14 -14.87
C VAL A 169 18.00 -6.24 -16.28
N PRO A 170 17.79 -7.36 -17.00
CA PRO A 170 18.21 -7.47 -18.38
C PRO A 170 17.63 -6.34 -19.23
N GLY A 171 18.47 -5.65 -19.99
CA GLY A 171 18.05 -4.57 -20.89
C GLY A 171 17.65 -3.25 -20.22
N VAL A 172 17.75 -3.14 -18.88
CA VAL A 172 17.38 -1.91 -18.16
C VAL A 172 18.53 -1.44 -17.27
N ALA A 173 19.19 -0.36 -17.67
CA ALA A 173 20.11 0.43 -16.86
C ALA A 173 20.04 1.90 -17.33
N PRO A 174 20.08 2.91 -16.43
CA PRO A 174 20.30 2.88 -14.97
C PRO A 174 19.03 2.86 -14.09
N PHE A 175 19.20 2.69 -12.78
CA PHE A 175 18.16 2.89 -11.74
C PHE A 175 18.46 4.12 -10.88
N ARG A 176 17.43 4.64 -10.19
CA ARG A 176 17.54 5.72 -9.21
C ARG A 176 16.87 5.33 -7.89
N ILE A 177 17.30 5.94 -6.79
CA ILE A 177 16.55 5.92 -5.54
C ILE A 177 15.43 6.96 -5.65
N ASP A 178 14.18 6.54 -5.48
CA ASP A 178 13.04 7.46 -5.50
C ASP A 178 12.89 8.17 -4.15
N SER A 179 13.53 9.33 -4.03
CA SER A 179 13.52 10.14 -2.81
C SER A 179 12.20 10.86 -2.56
N VAL A 180 11.37 11.05 -3.59
CA VAL A 180 10.14 11.86 -3.53
C VAL A 180 9.01 11.11 -2.79
N ALA A 181 9.02 9.78 -2.85
CA ALA A 181 8.09 8.93 -2.10
C ALA A 181 8.62 8.53 -0.70
N GLY A 182 9.81 9.03 -0.32
CA GLY A 182 10.66 8.44 0.73
C GLY A 182 10.08 8.43 2.14
N GLY A 183 10.08 7.25 2.75
CA GLY A 183 9.72 6.99 4.14
C GLY A 183 10.96 6.98 5.04
N LYS A 184 10.79 6.69 6.32
CA LYS A 184 11.92 6.63 7.25
C LYS A 184 12.72 5.33 7.08
N TYR A 185 12.02 4.22 6.92
CA TYR A 185 12.57 2.89 7.14
C TYR A 185 12.95 2.18 5.85
N THR A 186 12.33 2.55 4.72
CA THR A 186 12.62 1.93 3.43
C THR A 186 12.95 2.98 2.36
N ARG A 187 13.52 2.49 1.25
CA ARG A 187 13.77 3.24 0.02
C ARG A 187 13.27 2.41 -1.15
N ARG A 188 12.81 3.10 -2.19
CA ARG A 188 12.40 2.47 -3.45
C ARG A 188 13.49 2.68 -4.50
N LEU A 189 13.99 1.60 -5.07
CA LEU A 189 14.79 1.62 -6.30
C LEU A 189 13.84 1.59 -7.47
N VAL A 190 13.99 2.53 -8.40
CA VAL A 190 13.13 2.65 -9.57
C VAL A 190 14.01 2.69 -10.82
N SER A 191 13.74 1.80 -11.77
CA SER A 191 14.38 1.85 -13.07
C SER A 191 13.82 2.98 -13.95
N LEU A 192 14.49 3.28 -15.06
CA LEU A 192 13.81 3.94 -16.17
C LEU A 192 12.64 3.09 -16.66
N ILE A 193 11.69 3.72 -17.36
CA ILE A 193 10.66 2.99 -18.10
C ILE A 193 11.36 2.11 -19.14
N GLY A 194 11.00 0.84 -19.20
CA GLY A 194 11.61 -0.15 -20.07
C GLY A 194 10.65 -1.26 -20.45
N GLY A 195 11.17 -2.31 -21.08
CA GLY A 195 10.38 -3.48 -21.47
C GLY A 195 9.95 -4.34 -20.29
N ARG A 196 9.51 -5.57 -20.57
CA ARG A 196 8.98 -6.54 -19.60
C ARG A 196 10.05 -7.56 -19.17
N PRO A 197 10.80 -7.33 -18.08
CA PRO A 197 11.89 -8.22 -17.70
C PRO A 197 11.38 -9.50 -17.06
N ALA A 198 11.66 -10.65 -17.68
CA ALA A 198 11.29 -11.95 -17.13
C ALA A 198 11.93 -12.23 -15.74
N LEU A 199 13.05 -11.58 -15.43
CA LEU A 199 13.76 -11.73 -14.17
C LEU A 199 14.30 -10.38 -13.67
N VAL A 200 14.11 -10.11 -12.38
CA VAL A 200 14.73 -9.00 -11.65
C VAL A 200 15.51 -9.59 -10.49
N ARG A 201 16.80 -9.23 -10.36
CA ARG A 201 17.61 -9.59 -9.20
C ARG A 201 18.06 -8.35 -8.46
N VAL A 202 17.97 -8.40 -7.14
CA VAL A 202 18.36 -7.31 -6.24
C VAL A 202 19.40 -7.85 -5.28
N VAL A 203 20.47 -7.07 -5.07
CA VAL A 203 21.49 -7.35 -4.06
C VAL A 203 21.73 -6.05 -3.29
N ALA A 204 21.63 -6.08 -1.97
CA ALA A 204 21.88 -4.92 -1.11
C ALA A 204 22.45 -5.40 0.23
N GLY A 205 23.69 -5.01 0.54
CA GLY A 205 24.43 -5.55 1.68
C GLY A 205 24.51 -7.08 1.63
N ASP A 206 24.03 -7.72 2.69
CA ASP A 206 23.93 -9.18 2.88
C ASP A 206 22.63 -9.78 2.35
N VAL A 207 21.67 -8.97 1.90
CA VAL A 207 20.37 -9.43 1.41
C VAL A 207 20.37 -9.51 -0.11
N SER A 208 19.79 -10.58 -0.65
CA SER A 208 19.51 -10.70 -2.08
C SER A 208 18.21 -11.42 -2.36
N ALA A 209 17.53 -11.05 -3.45
CA ALA A 209 16.32 -11.69 -3.93
C ALA A 209 16.28 -11.69 -5.45
N SER A 210 15.57 -12.68 -6.00
CA SER A 210 15.31 -12.83 -7.43
C SER A 210 13.81 -12.99 -7.64
N PHE A 211 13.23 -12.17 -8.49
CA PHE A 211 11.81 -12.16 -8.82
C PHE A 211 11.63 -12.52 -10.27
N ARG A 212 10.81 -13.55 -10.53
CA ARG A 212 10.47 -13.99 -11.89
C ARG A 212 9.04 -13.58 -12.21
N ALA A 213 8.84 -12.93 -13.35
CA ALA A 213 7.50 -12.71 -13.86
C ALA A 213 6.90 -14.04 -14.31
N LEU A 214 5.73 -14.38 -13.77
CA LEU A 214 5.00 -15.60 -14.16
C LEU A 214 4.03 -15.34 -15.32
N ALA A 215 3.50 -14.12 -15.38
CA ALA A 215 2.63 -13.65 -16.45
C ALA A 215 2.71 -12.12 -16.55
N TYR A 216 2.41 -11.60 -17.74
CA TYR A 216 2.07 -10.20 -17.95
C TYR A 216 0.64 -10.15 -18.47
N ALA A 217 -0.16 -9.25 -17.89
CA ALA A 217 -1.51 -8.97 -18.35
C ALA A 217 -1.57 -7.53 -18.87
N GLY A 218 -2.35 -7.33 -19.94
CA GLY A 218 -2.46 -6.04 -20.63
C GLY A 218 -1.46 -5.88 -21.77
N ALA A 219 -1.60 -4.79 -22.50
CA ALA A 219 -0.78 -4.43 -23.64
C ALA A 219 0.11 -3.24 -23.28
N GLU A 220 1.35 -3.24 -23.76
CA GLU A 220 2.28 -2.11 -23.64
C GLU A 220 2.72 -1.65 -25.04
N ASP A 221 3.20 -0.41 -25.16
CA ASP A 221 3.67 0.17 -26.43
C ASP A 221 4.75 -0.69 -27.15
N SER A 222 5.47 -1.52 -26.39
CA SER A 222 6.51 -2.41 -26.90
C SER A 222 6.00 -3.80 -27.36
N ASP A 223 4.72 -4.13 -27.20
CA ASP A 223 4.21 -5.46 -27.58
C ASP A 223 3.89 -5.52 -29.08
N GLU A 224 4.71 -6.23 -29.85
CA GLU A 224 4.59 -6.34 -31.32
C GLU A 224 3.30 -7.06 -31.79
N GLN A 225 2.67 -7.85 -30.92
CA GLN A 225 1.46 -8.63 -31.22
C GLN A 225 0.16 -7.84 -31.06
N TRP A 226 0.22 -6.61 -30.54
CA TRP A 226 -0.95 -5.75 -30.38
C TRP A 226 -1.04 -4.74 -31.52
N THR A 227 -1.80 -5.07 -32.56
CA THR A 227 -2.14 -4.09 -33.60
C THR A 227 -3.44 -3.36 -33.25
N MET A 228 -3.33 -2.20 -32.60
CA MET A 228 -4.45 -1.27 -32.45
C MET A 228 -4.56 -0.39 -33.71
N ALA A 229 -5.75 -0.27 -34.30
CA ALA A 229 -5.96 0.65 -35.42
C ALA A 229 -5.90 2.09 -34.90
N GLY A 230 -4.77 2.77 -35.10
CA GLY A 230 -4.52 4.12 -34.58
C GLY A 230 -3.60 4.20 -33.36
N GLY A 231 -3.04 3.08 -32.88
CA GLY A 231 -2.08 3.03 -31.77
C GLY A 231 -2.72 3.19 -30.37
N PHE A 232 -1.88 3.18 -29.32
CA PHE A 232 -2.31 3.59 -27.98
C PHE A 232 -2.35 5.11 -27.90
N VAL A 233 -3.52 5.66 -27.52
CA VAL A 233 -3.64 7.08 -27.19
C VAL A 233 -3.65 7.19 -25.67
N ARG A 234 -2.78 8.04 -25.10
CA ARG A 234 -2.83 8.35 -23.67
C ARG A 234 -4.21 8.89 -23.34
N ASP A 235 -4.83 8.31 -22.32
CA ASP A 235 -6.22 8.57 -21.91
C ASP A 235 -6.48 10.08 -21.67
N SER A 236 -5.50 10.87 -21.22
CA SER A 236 -5.64 12.33 -21.23
C SER A 236 -4.37 13.10 -20.87
N VAL A 237 -4.30 14.34 -21.36
CA VAL A 237 -3.36 15.39 -20.91
C VAL A 237 -3.64 15.83 -19.45
N ILE A 238 -4.75 15.34 -18.88
CA ILE A 238 -5.24 15.59 -17.52
C ILE A 238 -5.39 14.22 -16.83
N PRO A 239 -4.63 13.89 -15.79
CA PRO A 239 -4.56 12.53 -15.24
C PRO A 239 -5.84 12.17 -14.47
N HIS A 240 -6.83 11.59 -15.16
CA HIS A 240 -8.06 11.09 -14.52
C HIS A 240 -7.93 9.65 -13.97
N ALA A 241 -6.98 8.85 -14.48
CA ALA A 241 -6.85 7.43 -14.14
C ALA A 241 -5.42 6.96 -13.77
N GLY A 242 -4.48 7.89 -13.55
CA GLY A 242 -3.07 7.60 -13.28
C GLY A 242 -2.15 7.88 -14.45
N ARG A 243 -0.83 7.90 -14.19
CA ARG A 243 0.20 8.40 -15.11
C ARG A 243 0.40 7.58 -16.40
N PHE A 244 -0.18 6.38 -16.48
CA PHE A 244 0.06 5.39 -17.53
C PHE A 244 -1.23 4.74 -18.07
N SER A 245 -2.37 5.43 -17.97
CA SER A 245 -3.61 4.94 -18.56
C SER A 245 -3.64 5.20 -20.07
N PHE A 246 -3.89 4.16 -20.83
CA PHE A 246 -4.05 4.21 -22.28
C PHE A 246 -5.43 3.69 -22.65
N MET A 247 -6.05 4.32 -23.64
CA MET A 247 -7.29 3.84 -24.25
C MET A 247 -7.02 3.41 -25.70
N GLY A 248 -7.56 2.25 -26.08
CA GLY A 248 -7.66 1.88 -27.50
C GLY A 248 -8.95 2.46 -28.07
N THR A 249 -8.88 3.17 -29.19
CA THR A 249 -10.08 3.63 -29.91
C THR A 249 -10.78 2.50 -30.67
N SER A 250 -10.01 1.48 -31.07
CA SER A 250 -10.47 0.17 -31.56
C SER A 250 -9.24 -0.74 -31.81
N GLY A 251 -9.41 -2.05 -31.60
CA GLY A 251 -8.34 -3.03 -31.84
C GLY A 251 -8.88 -4.45 -31.93
N THR A 252 -8.21 -5.29 -32.70
CA THR A 252 -8.46 -6.73 -32.81
C THR A 252 -7.20 -7.47 -32.37
N LEU A 253 -7.36 -8.46 -31.48
CA LEU A 253 -6.33 -9.46 -31.20
C LEU A 253 -6.24 -10.38 -32.43
N THR A 254 -5.06 -10.49 -33.03
CA THR A 254 -4.74 -11.55 -34.01
C THR A 254 -3.93 -12.64 -33.35
#